data_AF-A0A7X9DKM1-F1
#
_entry.id   AF-A0A7X9DKM1-F1
#
_cell.length_a   1.000
_cell.length_b   1.000
_cell.length_c   1.000
_cell.angle_alpha   90.00
_cell.angle_beta   90.00
_cell.angle_gamma   90.00
#
_symmetry.space_group_name_H-M   'P 1'
#
loop_
_entity.id
_entity.type
_entity.pdbx_description
1 polymer ?
#
loop_
_entity_poly.entity_id
_entity_poly.type
_entity_poly.pdbx_seq_one_letter_code
_entity_poly.pdbx_strand_id
1 'polypeptide(L)'
;MATPKFKKQIETMLAENKDLFAEYEKLEENYAENPSKYKEELGEMRRKLLRIMRKHEDRLCARTENTKYANYSENLAMLFWQDIRVIFPNVEKSID
;
A
#
# COMPACT_ATOMS: atom_id res chain seq x y z
N MET A 1 5.20 -10.21 -21.51
CA MET A 1 5.17 -10.83 -20.17
C MET A 1 3.79 -10.57 -19.59
N ALA A 2 3.04 -11.60 -19.20
CA ALA A 2 1.67 -11.45 -18.72
C ALA A 2 1.67 -10.53 -17.49
N THR A 3 1.02 -9.37 -17.59
CA THR A 3 0.88 -8.43 -16.47
C THR A 3 0.14 -9.17 -15.37
N PRO A 4 0.79 -9.52 -14.26
CA PRO A 4 0.15 -10.35 -13.26
C PRO A 4 -0.99 -9.53 -12.64
N LYS A 5 -2.12 -10.17 -12.34
CA LYS A 5 -3.37 -9.49 -11.93
C LYS A 5 -3.16 -8.53 -10.74
N PHE A 6 -2.19 -8.80 -9.87
CA PHE A 6 -1.80 -7.91 -8.76
C PHE A 6 -1.27 -6.56 -9.23
N LYS A 7 -0.51 -6.52 -10.32
CA LYS A 7 0.09 -5.28 -10.82
C LYS A 7 -0.97 -4.28 -11.25
N LYS A 8 -1.99 -4.75 -11.98
CA LYS A 8 -3.15 -3.92 -12.34
C LYS A 8 -3.93 -3.44 -11.12
N GLN A 9 -4.04 -4.27 -10.08
CA GLN A 9 -4.68 -3.89 -8.82
C GLN A 9 -3.88 -2.81 -8.08
N ILE A 10 -2.55 -2.90 -8.09
CA ILE A 10 -1.64 -1.89 -7.54
C ILE A 10 -1.76 -0.60 -8.35
N GLU A 11 -1.67 -0.67 -9.68
CA GLU A 11 -1.82 0.50 -10.56
C GLU A 11 -3.16 1.21 -10.35
N THR A 12 -4.24 0.44 -10.18
CA THR A 12 -5.56 0.99 -9.89
C THR A 12 -5.59 1.65 -8.50
N MET A 13 -5.04 0.99 -7.48
CA MET A 13 -4.88 1.57 -6.16
C MET A 13 -4.06 2.87 -6.21
N LEU A 14 -2.95 2.89 -6.95
CA LEU A 14 -2.10 4.06 -7.11
C LEU A 14 -2.84 5.21 -7.80
N ALA A 15 -3.60 4.90 -8.86
CA ALA A 15 -4.40 5.88 -9.58
C ALA A 15 -5.55 6.43 -8.74
N GLU A 16 -6.29 5.58 -8.03
CA GLU A 16 -7.40 5.98 -7.16
C GLU A 16 -6.92 6.77 -5.94
N ASN A 17 -5.74 6.44 -5.42
CA ASN A 17 -5.17 7.07 -4.23
C ASN A 17 -4.10 8.11 -4.59
N LYS A 18 -4.04 8.56 -5.85
CA LYS A 18 -3.07 9.57 -6.32
C LYS A 18 -3.11 10.84 -5.49
N ASP A 19 -4.31 11.24 -5.06
CA ASP A 19 -4.52 12.38 -4.18
C ASP A 19 -3.87 12.16 -2.81
N LEU A 20 -4.06 10.98 -2.20
CA LEU A 20 -3.41 10.60 -0.94
C LEU A 20 -1.88 10.57 -1.08
N PHE A 21 -1.35 10.19 -2.25
CA PHE A 21 0.10 10.24 -2.48
C PHE A 21 0.63 11.67 -2.58
N ALA A 22 -0.11 12.56 -3.22
CA ALA A 22 0.24 13.97 -3.25
C ALA A 22 0.17 14.60 -1.84
N GLU A 23 -0.82 14.20 -1.03
CA GLU A 23 -0.86 14.60 0.38
C GLU A 23 0.33 14.02 1.16
N TYR A 24 0.67 12.74 0.93
CA TYR A 24 1.79 12.05 1.60
C TYR A 24 3.11 12.74 1.35
N GLU A 25 3.41 13.04 0.10
CA GLU A 25 4.65 13.69 -0.31
C GLU A 25 4.76 15.07 0.36
N LYS A 26 3.68 15.87 0.32
CA LYS A 26 3.63 17.14 1.03
C LYS A 26 3.79 16.99 2.54
N LEU A 27 3.18 15.97 3.14
CA LEU A 27 3.29 15.72 4.57
C LEU A 27 4.69 15.23 4.96
N GLU A 28 5.38 14.47 4.11
CA GLU A 28 6.80 14.12 4.33
C GLU A 28 7.73 15.32 4.19
N GLU A 29 7.51 16.19 3.20
CA GLU A 29 8.25 17.46 3.08
C GLU A 29 8.04 18.32 4.33
N ASN A 30 6.78 18.53 4.73
CA ASN A 30 6.44 19.26 5.95
C ASN A 30 7.00 18.59 7.21
N TYR A 31 7.03 17.25 7.27
CA TYR A 31 7.63 16.49 8.36
C TYR A 31 9.14 16.64 8.40
N ALA A 32 9.83 16.74 7.26
CA ALA A 32 11.26 17.03 7.22
C ALA A 32 11.58 18.41 7.82
N GLU A 33 10.67 19.38 7.66
CA GLU A 33 10.81 20.70 8.28
C GLU A 33 10.36 20.74 9.75
N ASN A 34 9.25 20.09 10.11
CA ASN A 34 8.65 20.12 11.45
C ASN A 34 8.14 18.73 11.89
N PRO A 35 9.05 17.80 12.21
CA PRO A 35 8.66 16.42 12.48
C PRO A 35 7.71 16.30 13.67
N SER A 36 7.90 17.07 14.74
CA SER A 36 7.04 17.02 15.94
C SER A 36 5.57 17.39 15.66
N LYS A 37 5.33 18.29 14.70
CA LYS A 37 3.98 18.77 14.36
C LYS A 37 3.28 17.84 13.38
N TYR A 38 4.02 17.30 12.42
CA TYR A 38 3.46 16.46 11.36
C TYR A 38 3.57 14.97 11.65
N LYS A 39 4.19 14.54 12.76
CA LYS A 39 4.30 13.12 13.15
C LYS A 39 2.93 12.44 13.26
N GLU A 40 1.97 13.10 13.89
CA GLU A 40 0.62 12.55 14.09
C GLU A 40 -0.12 12.44 12.75
N GLU A 41 -0.17 13.52 11.97
CA GLU A 41 -0.80 13.59 10.64
C GLU A 41 -0.18 12.58 9.65
N LEU A 42 1.16 12.54 9.57
CA LEU A 42 1.89 11.60 8.74
C LEU A 42 1.64 10.15 9.19
N GLY A 43 1.58 9.92 10.50
CA GLY A 43 1.24 8.61 11.07
C GLY A 43 -0.18 8.16 10.73
N GLU A 44 -1.16 9.06 10.82
CA GLU A 44 -2.54 8.79 10.41
C GLU A 44 -2.63 8.48 8.91
N MET A 45 -1.93 9.24 8.09
CA MET A 45 -1.93 9.00 6.65
C MET A 45 -1.28 7.66 6.28
N ARG A 46 -0.13 7.33 6.89
CA ARG A 46 0.52 6.02 6.72
C ARG A 46 -0.43 4.88 7.13
N ARG A 47 -1.14 5.02 8.26
CA ARG A 47 -2.17 4.06 8.69
C ARG A 47 -3.31 3.94 7.67
N LYS A 48 -3.77 5.06 7.11
CA LYS A 48 -4.82 5.08 6.08
C LYS A 48 -4.38 4.37 4.80
N LEU A 49 -3.18 4.66 4.32
CA LEU A 49 -2.56 3.99 3.16
C LEU A 49 -2.41 2.48 3.41
N LEU A 50 -1.84 2.08 4.55
CA LEU A 50 -1.72 0.67 4.94
C LEU A 50 -3.07 -0.05 4.96
N ARG A 51 -4.12 0.60 5.47
CA ARG A 51 -5.47 0.03 5.51
C ARG A 51 -6.03 -0.19 4.11
N ILE A 52 -5.79 0.74 3.19
CA ILE A 52 -6.20 0.62 1.78
C ILE A 52 -5.41 -0.50 1.12
N MET A 53 -4.09 -0.55 1.29
CA MET A 53 -3.22 -1.61 0.76
C MET A 53 -3.68 -3.00 1.25
N ARG A 54 -3.88 -3.18 2.57
CA ARG A 54 -4.42 -4.43 3.15
C ARG A 54 -5.79 -4.79 2.58
N LYS A 55 -6.68 -3.81 2.36
CA LYS A 55 -8.00 -4.06 1.76
C LYS A 55 -7.91 -4.51 0.30
N HIS A 56 -6.94 -3.98 -0.46
CA HIS A 56 -6.70 -4.42 -1.83
C HIS A 56 -6.06 -5.82 -1.86
N GLU A 57 -5.14 -6.11 -0.95
CA GLU A 57 -4.54 -7.43 -0.75
C GLU A 57 -5.59 -8.48 -0.36
N ASP A 58 -6.42 -8.18 0.63
CA ASP A 58 -7.52 -9.03 1.08
C ASP A 58 -8.50 -9.31 -0.07
N ARG A 59 -8.87 -8.30 -0.87
CA ARG A 59 -9.68 -8.50 -2.08
C ARG A 59 -9.00 -9.40 -3.12
N LEU A 60 -7.68 -9.32 -3.23
CA LEU A 60 -6.90 -10.12 -4.15
C LEU A 60 -6.87 -11.59 -3.70
N CYS A 61 -6.74 -11.82 -2.40
CA CYS A 61 -6.73 -13.12 -1.76
C CYS A 61 -8.14 -13.76 -1.76
N ALA A 62 -9.17 -13.00 -1.34
CA ALA A 62 -10.57 -13.42 -1.25
C ALA A 62 -11.17 -13.81 -2.60
N ARG A 63 -10.78 -13.15 -3.70
CA ARG A 63 -11.19 -13.58 -5.05
C ARG A 63 -10.60 -14.93 -5.47
N THR A 64 -9.49 -15.32 -4.86
CA THR A 64 -8.76 -16.55 -5.20
C THR A 64 -9.27 -17.74 -4.37
N GLU A 65 -9.81 -17.50 -3.17
CA GLU A 65 -10.40 -18.52 -2.28
C GLU A 65 -11.62 -19.26 -2.89
N ASN A 66 -12.35 -18.61 -3.81
CA ASN A 66 -13.47 -19.25 -4.52
C ASN A 66 -13.00 -20.24 -5.61
N THR A 67 -11.70 -20.38 -5.81
CA THR A 67 -11.09 -21.35 -6.73
C THR A 67 -10.10 -22.20 -5.92
N LYS A 68 -9.86 -23.46 -6.29
CA LYS A 68 -9.03 -24.45 -5.55
C LYS A 68 -7.52 -24.09 -5.39
N TYR A 69 -7.15 -22.81 -5.38
CA TYR A 69 -5.78 -22.29 -5.50
C TYR A 69 -5.34 -21.44 -4.30
N ALA A 70 -5.60 -21.88 -3.07
CA ALA A 70 -5.15 -21.17 -1.85
C ALA A 70 -3.65 -20.81 -1.85
N ASN A 71 -2.79 -21.70 -2.34
CA ASN A 71 -1.33 -21.46 -2.50
C ASN A 71 -0.98 -20.33 -3.49
N TYR A 72 -1.86 -20.04 -4.46
CA TYR A 72 -1.63 -18.96 -5.43
C TYR A 72 -1.84 -17.59 -4.79
N SER A 73 -2.77 -17.49 -3.83
CA SER A 73 -3.11 -16.26 -3.13
C SER A 73 -1.98 -15.75 -2.24
N GLU A 74 -1.27 -16.63 -1.54
CA GLU A 74 -0.13 -16.27 -0.68
C GLU A 74 1.02 -15.65 -1.48
N ASN A 75 1.37 -16.26 -2.63
CA ASN A 75 2.43 -15.72 -3.48
C ASN A 75 2.05 -14.36 -4.08
N LEU A 76 0.76 -14.18 -4.42
CA LEU A 76 0.28 -12.89 -4.92
C LEU A 76 0.32 -11.79 -3.86
N ALA A 77 -0.06 -12.09 -2.61
CA ALA A 77 0.04 -11.15 -1.50
C ALA A 77 1.51 -10.76 -1.25
N MET A 78 2.42 -11.74 -1.27
CA MET A 78 3.86 -11.48 -1.14
C MET A 78 4.39 -10.54 -2.24
N LEU A 79 4.07 -10.82 -3.51
CA LEU A 79 4.48 -9.97 -4.64
C LEU A 79 3.85 -8.57 -4.55
N PHE A 80 2.59 -8.48 -4.11
CA PHE A 80 1.91 -7.21 -3.89
C PHE A 80 2.65 -6.36 -2.86
N TRP A 81 2.95 -6.92 -1.69
CA TRP A 81 3.69 -6.22 -0.64
C TRP A 81 5.13 -5.90 -1.05
N GLN A 82 5.77 -6.74 -1.86
CA GLN A 82 7.11 -6.47 -2.39
C GLN A 82 7.12 -5.21 -3.28
N ASP A 83 6.21 -5.09 -4.24
CA ASP A 83 6.07 -3.88 -5.07
C ASP A 83 5.71 -2.65 -4.21
N ILE A 84 4.78 -2.81 -3.25
CA ILE A 84 4.39 -1.72 -2.33
C ILE A 84 5.57 -1.22 -1.51
N ARG A 85 6.47 -2.10 -1.04
CA ARG A 85 7.68 -1.70 -0.31
C ARG A 85 8.70 -0.98 -1.19
N VAL A 86 8.74 -1.30 -2.48
CA VAL A 86 9.60 -0.60 -3.45
C VAL A 86 9.08 0.81 -3.68
N ILE A 87 7.77 0.99 -3.78
CA ILE A 87 7.15 2.31 -4.02
C ILE A 87 7.10 3.14 -2.72
N PHE A 88 6.79 2.49 -1.59
CA PHE A 88 6.58 3.11 -0.28
C PHE A 88 7.47 2.46 0.79
N PRO A 89 8.79 2.69 0.77
CA PRO A 89 9.71 2.08 1.73
C PRO A 89 9.46 2.49 3.18
N ASN A 90 8.79 3.64 3.40
CA ASN A 90 8.54 4.22 4.72
C ASN A 90 7.12 3.99 5.25
N VAL A 91 6.21 3.41 4.46
CA VAL A 91 4.80 3.22 4.89
C VAL A 91 4.67 2.13 5.95
N GLU A 92 5.51 1.10 5.90
CA GLU A 92 5.55 0.01 6.89
C GLU A 92 6.43 0.34 8.10
N LYS A 93 7.39 1.26 7.95
CA LYS A 93 8.50 1.53 8.89
C LYS A 93 8.12 2.25 10.20
N SER A 94 6.86 2.19 10.63
CA SER A 94 6.40 2.94 11.80
C SER A 94 5.37 2.14 12.61
N ILE A 95 5.83 1.06 13.23
CA ILE A 95 5.34 0.64 14.56
C ILE A 95 6.57 0.18 15.36
N ASP A 96 7.34 1.15 15.85
CA ASP A 96 8.12 1.05 17.09
C ASP A 96 8.12 2.44 17.75
#